data_AF-A0A640YBV0-F1
#
_entry.id   AF-A0A640YBV0-F1
#
_cell.length_a   1.000
_cell.length_b   1.000
_cell.length_c   1.000
_cell.angle_alpha   90.00
_cell.angle_beta   90.00
_cell.angle_gamma   90.00
#
_symmetry.space_group_name_H-M   'P 1'
#
loop_
_entity.id
_entity.type
_entity.pdbx_description
1 polymer ?
#
loop_
_entity_poly.entity_id
_entity_poly.type
_entity_poly.pdbx_seq_one_letter_code
_entity_poly.pdbx_strand_id
1 'polypeptide(L)'
;MKVPAPAISTSLESAKAASSRRASARFDLSGLDGDDPLGVLIAASGQFLDLSLDSEVQRIALLDGAAVLGWEAWHEAERRYGLGLIEAGLEAAIAAGQVRPLPVAEAALMLLGALMEAALQLTRAADRAAARERAGAALGALLEGLRA
;
A
#
# COMPACT_ATOMS: atom_id res chain seq x y z
N MET A 1 -16.76 -34.30 -15.94
CA MET A 1 -17.78 -33.61 -15.13
C MET A 1 -17.09 -32.45 -14.42
N LYS A 2 -17.31 -31.21 -14.89
CA LYS A 2 -16.60 -30.01 -14.43
C LYS A 2 -17.28 -29.53 -13.14
N VAL A 3 -16.59 -29.61 -12.01
CA VAL A 3 -17.08 -29.07 -10.73
C VAL A 3 -17.20 -27.55 -10.90
N PRO A 4 -18.37 -26.93 -10.69
CA PRO A 4 -18.47 -25.47 -10.73
C PRO A 4 -17.92 -24.90 -9.41
N ALA A 5 -16.99 -23.95 -9.50
CA ALA A 5 -16.56 -23.13 -8.37
C ALA A 5 -16.38 -21.67 -8.84
N PRO A 6 -16.75 -20.65 -8.03
CA PRO A 6 -18.08 -20.46 -7.41
C PRO A 6 -18.53 -18.98 -7.34
N ALA A 7 -19.80 -18.72 -7.00
CA ALA A 7 -20.33 -17.40 -6.61
C ALA A 7 -19.60 -16.73 -5.40
N ILE A 8 -18.72 -17.47 -4.72
CA ILE A 8 -17.88 -17.00 -3.61
C ILE A 8 -16.72 -16.12 -4.12
N SER A 9 -16.17 -16.39 -5.31
CA SER A 9 -15.07 -15.59 -5.91
C SER A 9 -15.50 -14.15 -6.16
N THR A 10 -16.67 -13.96 -6.76
CA THR A 10 -17.22 -12.64 -7.09
C THR A 10 -17.58 -11.83 -5.83
N SER A 11 -18.08 -12.49 -4.79
CA SER A 11 -18.41 -11.83 -3.51
C SER A 11 -17.15 -11.34 -2.78
N LEU A 12 -16.09 -12.13 -2.84
CA LEU A 12 -14.80 -11.78 -2.24
C LEU A 12 -14.04 -10.71 -3.03
N GLU A 13 -14.03 -10.77 -4.37
CA GLU A 13 -13.49 -9.70 -5.22
C GLU A 13 -14.19 -8.37 -4.96
N SER A 14 -15.53 -8.40 -4.81
CA SER A 14 -16.34 -7.24 -4.45
C SER A 14 -15.99 -6.70 -3.06
N ALA A 15 -15.75 -7.58 -2.09
CA ALA A 15 -15.33 -7.22 -0.74
C ALA A 15 -13.92 -6.63 -0.71
N LYS A 16 -12.94 -7.20 -1.45
CA LYS A 16 -11.59 -6.62 -1.58
C LYS A 16 -11.66 -5.27 -2.29
N ALA A 17 -12.30 -5.17 -3.44
CA ALA A 17 -12.42 -3.91 -4.16
C ALA A 17 -13.12 -2.83 -3.32
N ALA A 18 -14.11 -3.21 -2.50
CA ALA A 18 -14.73 -2.30 -1.53
C ALA A 18 -13.78 -1.93 -0.38
N SER A 19 -12.99 -2.88 0.16
CA SER A 19 -11.98 -2.59 1.19
C SER A 19 -10.81 -1.76 0.67
N SER A 20 -10.29 -2.04 -0.52
CA SER A 20 -9.28 -1.21 -1.20
C SER A 20 -9.82 0.18 -1.50
N ARG A 21 -11.06 0.32 -2.00
CA ARG A 21 -11.69 1.65 -2.17
C ARG A 21 -11.87 2.39 -0.85
N ARG A 22 -12.29 1.70 0.23
CA ARG A 22 -12.41 2.28 1.57
C ARG A 22 -11.05 2.69 2.14
N ALA A 23 -10.00 1.91 1.89
CA ALA A 23 -8.65 2.22 2.32
C ALA A 23 -8.07 3.42 1.54
N SER A 24 -8.20 3.43 0.21
CA SER A 24 -7.76 4.57 -0.63
C SER A 24 -8.51 5.85 -0.30
N ALA A 25 -9.80 5.78 0.05
CA ALA A 25 -10.59 6.95 0.48
C ALA A 25 -10.19 7.50 1.86
N ARG A 26 -9.39 6.76 2.64
CA ARG A 26 -8.84 7.22 3.92
C ARG A 26 -7.48 7.91 3.76
N PHE A 27 -6.85 7.84 2.59
CA PHE A 27 -5.61 8.57 2.33
C PHE A 27 -5.91 10.03 2.01
N ASP A 28 -5.31 10.94 2.78
CA ASP A 28 -5.18 12.33 2.35
C ASP A 28 -4.13 12.42 1.24
N LEU A 29 -4.61 12.64 0.02
CA LEU A 29 -3.80 12.79 -1.19
C LEU A 29 -3.87 14.21 -1.78
N SER A 30 -4.43 15.16 -1.03
CA SER A 30 -4.74 16.51 -1.52
C SER A 30 -3.53 17.34 -1.98
N GLY A 31 -2.31 16.90 -1.68
CA GLY A 31 -1.05 17.51 -2.10
C GLY A 31 -0.28 16.80 -3.22
N LEU A 32 -0.79 15.69 -3.78
CA LEU A 32 -0.09 14.98 -4.87
C LEU A 32 0.06 15.83 -6.14
N ASP A 33 -0.95 16.65 -6.45
CA ASP A 33 -0.94 17.59 -7.57
C ASP A 33 -0.48 19.00 -7.14
N GLY A 34 0.01 19.15 -5.91
CA GLY A 34 0.37 20.43 -5.27
C GLY A 34 1.86 20.57 -4.99
N ASP A 35 2.19 21.32 -3.93
CA ASP A 35 3.57 21.75 -3.67
C ASP A 35 4.43 20.72 -2.89
N ASP A 36 3.82 19.64 -2.37
CA ASP A 36 4.55 18.62 -1.58
C ASP A 36 4.20 17.14 -1.86
N PRO A 37 4.38 16.63 -3.10
CA PRO A 37 4.14 15.22 -3.40
C PRO A 37 4.95 14.22 -2.56
N LEU A 38 6.20 14.53 -2.23
CA LEU A 38 7.03 13.68 -1.36
C LEU A 38 6.47 13.62 0.08
N GLY A 39 6.06 14.76 0.64
CA GLY A 39 5.40 14.79 1.93
C GLY A 39 4.11 13.96 1.94
N VAL A 40 3.34 13.98 0.85
CA VAL A 40 2.15 13.14 0.70
C VAL A 40 2.51 11.65 0.64
N LEU A 41 3.54 11.24 -0.09
CA LEU A 41 4.00 9.84 -0.09
C LEU A 41 4.40 9.35 1.31
N ILE A 42 5.12 10.18 2.08
CA ILE A 42 5.51 9.88 3.46
C ILE A 42 4.26 9.77 4.35
N ALA A 43 3.34 10.72 4.25
CA ALA A 43 2.09 10.71 5.01
C ALA A 43 1.21 9.51 4.66
N ALA A 44 1.06 9.17 3.38
CA ALA A 44 0.29 8.02 2.91
C ALA A 44 0.89 6.70 3.39
N SER A 45 2.23 6.59 3.44
CA SER A 45 2.92 5.43 4.03
C SER A 45 2.59 5.25 5.51
N GLY A 46 2.55 6.35 6.28
CA GLY A 46 2.13 6.34 7.69
C GLY A 46 0.66 5.91 7.84
N GLN A 47 -0.23 6.49 7.04
CA GLN A 47 -1.65 6.14 7.03
C GLN A 47 -1.87 4.65 6.68
N PHE A 48 -1.07 4.08 5.79
CA PHE A 48 -1.13 2.65 5.45
C PHE A 48 -0.78 1.77 6.67
N LEU A 49 0.22 2.17 7.47
CA LEU A 49 0.54 1.45 8.71
C LEU A 49 -0.57 1.55 9.75
N ASP A 50 -1.22 2.72 9.87
CA ASP A 50 -2.36 2.91 10.77
C ASP A 50 -3.54 2.03 10.36
N LEU A 51 -3.83 1.94 9.06
CA LEU A 51 -4.83 1.01 8.52
C LEU A 51 -4.45 -0.45 8.76
N SER A 52 -3.15 -0.77 8.77
CA SER A 52 -2.67 -2.13 9.04
C SER A 52 -2.82 -2.55 10.50
N LEU A 53 -3.14 -1.62 11.42
CA LEU A 53 -3.53 -1.93 12.80
C LEU A 53 -5.04 -2.24 12.93
N ASP A 54 -5.85 -1.87 11.93
CA ASP A 54 -7.29 -2.14 11.91
C ASP A 54 -7.55 -3.63 11.62
N SER A 55 -8.14 -4.32 12.59
CA SER A 55 -8.37 -5.77 12.56
C SER A 55 -9.31 -6.24 11.43
N GLU A 56 -10.14 -5.35 10.88
CA GLU A 56 -11.01 -5.65 9.73
C GLU A 56 -10.22 -5.58 8.41
N VAL A 57 -9.25 -4.66 8.31
CA VAL A 57 -8.38 -4.48 7.15
C VAL A 57 -7.33 -5.59 7.07
N GLN A 58 -6.75 -6.02 8.20
CA GLN A 58 -5.78 -7.14 8.24
C GLN A 58 -6.32 -8.44 7.65
N ARG A 59 -7.55 -8.79 7.99
CA ARG A 59 -8.14 -10.09 7.67
C ARG A 59 -8.41 -10.24 6.17
N ILE A 60 -8.85 -9.15 5.52
CA ILE A 60 -9.25 -9.17 4.11
C ILE A 60 -8.09 -8.83 3.16
N ALA A 61 -7.12 -8.03 3.59
CA ALA A 61 -6.12 -7.42 2.69
C ALA A 61 -4.66 -7.86 2.90
N LEU A 62 -4.29 -8.62 3.94
CA LEU A 62 -2.87 -8.97 4.15
C LEU A 62 -2.61 -10.47 4.32
N LEU A 63 -3.58 -11.23 4.84
CA LEU A 63 -3.38 -12.65 5.17
C LEU A 63 -4.11 -13.59 4.20
N ASP A 64 -5.31 -13.25 3.76
CA ASP A 64 -6.17 -14.13 2.96
C ASP A 64 -6.16 -13.79 1.45
N GLY A 65 -5.46 -12.73 1.07
CA GLY A 65 -5.51 -12.14 -0.27
C GLY A 65 -5.21 -13.09 -1.42
N ALA A 66 -3.98 -13.64 -1.47
CA ALA A 66 -3.55 -14.52 -2.54
C ALA A 66 -4.20 -15.92 -2.46
N ALA A 67 -4.49 -16.40 -1.24
CA ALA A 67 -5.09 -17.71 -1.02
C ALA A 67 -6.57 -17.75 -1.43
N VAL A 68 -7.30 -16.63 -1.33
CA VAL A 68 -8.75 -16.59 -1.57
C VAL A 68 -9.10 -15.92 -2.91
N LEU A 69 -8.28 -15.02 -3.46
CA LEU A 69 -8.48 -14.41 -4.80
C LEU A 69 -7.72 -15.10 -5.93
N GLY A 70 -6.73 -15.94 -5.61
CA GLY A 70 -5.75 -16.42 -6.58
C GLY A 70 -4.68 -15.37 -6.90
N TRP A 71 -3.52 -15.84 -7.34
CA TRP A 71 -2.31 -15.02 -7.52
C TRP A 71 -2.49 -13.86 -8.51
N GLU A 72 -3.11 -14.10 -9.67
CA GLU A 72 -3.26 -13.09 -10.73
C GLU A 72 -4.21 -11.95 -10.33
N ALA A 73 -5.39 -12.27 -9.78
CA ALA A 73 -6.37 -11.26 -9.35
C ALA A 73 -5.87 -10.47 -8.12
N TRP A 74 -5.13 -11.12 -7.22
CA TRP A 74 -4.45 -10.45 -6.12
C TRP A 74 -3.45 -9.40 -6.66
N HIS A 75 -2.59 -9.81 -7.58
CA HIS A 75 -1.52 -9.00 -8.14
C HIS A 75 -2.04 -7.84 -9.01
N GLU A 76 -3.12 -8.05 -9.78
CA GLU A 76 -3.80 -7.01 -10.56
C GLU A 76 -4.42 -5.93 -9.65
N ALA A 77 -5.05 -6.34 -8.54
CA ALA A 77 -5.58 -5.40 -7.57
C ALA A 77 -4.47 -4.59 -6.86
N GLU A 78 -3.35 -5.23 -6.52
CA GLU A 78 -2.18 -4.52 -5.97
C GLU A 78 -1.59 -3.53 -6.97
N ARG A 79 -1.47 -3.92 -8.26
CA ARG A 79 -1.03 -3.02 -9.34
C ARG A 79 -1.94 -1.80 -9.46
N ARG A 80 -3.26 -2.02 -9.45
CA ARG A 80 -4.25 -0.98 -9.73
C ARG A 80 -4.45 0.01 -8.59
N TYR A 81 -4.37 -0.43 -7.33
CA TYR A 81 -4.74 0.40 -6.19
C TYR A 81 -3.57 0.78 -5.29
N GLY A 82 -2.54 -0.06 -5.18
CA GLY A 82 -1.34 0.24 -4.38
C GLY A 82 -0.22 0.79 -5.22
N LEU A 83 0.22 0.02 -6.22
CA LEU A 83 1.37 0.35 -7.05
C LEU A 83 1.16 1.63 -7.86
N GLY A 84 0.01 1.78 -8.53
CA GLY A 84 -0.27 2.97 -9.34
C GLY A 84 -0.29 4.28 -8.54
N LEU A 85 -0.70 4.25 -7.26
CA LEU A 85 -0.64 5.44 -6.40
C LEU A 85 0.81 5.79 -6.02
N ILE A 86 1.63 4.78 -5.76
CA ILE A 86 3.04 4.97 -5.46
C ILE A 86 3.79 5.51 -6.70
N GLU A 87 3.54 4.93 -7.87
CA GLU A 87 4.10 5.41 -9.14
C GLU A 87 3.73 6.88 -9.37
N ALA A 88 2.45 7.23 -9.29
CA ALA A 88 1.99 8.60 -9.47
C ALA A 88 2.64 9.58 -8.48
N GLY A 89 2.77 9.20 -7.21
CA GLY A 89 3.43 10.05 -6.21
C GLY A 89 4.92 10.24 -6.47
N LEU A 90 5.63 9.18 -6.91
CA LEU A 90 7.06 9.27 -7.25
C LEU A 90 7.28 10.12 -8.51
N GLU A 91 6.44 9.98 -9.53
CA GLU A 91 6.47 10.80 -10.73
C GLU A 91 6.21 12.28 -10.40
N ALA A 92 5.19 12.57 -9.58
CA ALA A 92 4.89 13.92 -9.14
C ALA A 92 6.05 14.53 -8.33
N ALA A 93 6.65 13.77 -7.41
CA ALA A 93 7.78 14.24 -6.60
C ALA A 93 9.04 14.51 -7.44
N ILE A 94 9.28 13.71 -8.49
CA ILE A 94 10.37 13.96 -9.46
C ILE A 94 10.05 15.20 -10.29
N ALA A 95 8.82 15.34 -10.79
CA ALA A 95 8.40 16.50 -11.59
C ALA A 95 8.48 17.82 -10.80
N ALA A 96 8.18 17.78 -9.49
CA ALA A 96 8.32 18.90 -8.57
C ALA A 96 9.77 19.15 -8.11
N GLY A 97 10.74 18.34 -8.56
CA GLY A 97 12.16 18.47 -8.18
C GLY A 97 12.45 18.12 -6.72
N GLN A 98 11.52 17.47 -6.01
CA GLN A 98 11.68 17.07 -4.62
C GLN A 98 12.43 15.75 -4.48
N VAL A 99 12.31 14.87 -5.47
CA VAL A 99 12.98 13.57 -5.52
C VAL A 99 13.93 13.54 -6.70
N ARG A 100 15.14 13.02 -6.49
CA ARG A 100 16.13 12.82 -7.56
C ARG A 100 15.60 11.85 -8.63
N PRO A 101 15.93 12.03 -9.93
CA PRO A 101 15.52 11.09 -10.97
C PRO A 101 15.97 9.65 -10.68
N LEU A 102 15.05 8.71 -10.83
CA LEU A 102 15.26 7.28 -10.57
C LEU A 102 14.28 6.42 -11.40
N PRO A 103 14.54 5.10 -11.57
CA PRO A 103 13.60 4.20 -12.24
C PRO A 103 12.32 4.02 -11.41
N VAL A 104 11.24 4.69 -11.81
CA VAL A 104 10.01 4.80 -11.01
C VAL A 104 9.35 3.45 -10.79
N ALA A 105 9.19 2.64 -11.84
CA ALA A 105 8.50 1.35 -11.74
C ALA A 105 9.18 0.42 -10.73
N GLU A 106 10.50 0.32 -10.76
CA GLU A 106 11.29 -0.50 -9.84
C GLU A 106 11.23 0.04 -8.42
N ALA A 107 11.33 1.36 -8.23
CA ALA A 107 11.26 1.97 -6.92
C ALA A 107 9.86 1.84 -6.29
N ALA A 108 8.81 1.95 -7.10
CA ALA A 108 7.43 1.74 -6.66
C ALA A 108 7.20 0.30 -6.17
N LEU A 109 7.72 -0.69 -6.90
CA LEU A 109 7.69 -2.09 -6.48
C LEU A 109 8.45 -2.32 -5.17
N MET A 110 9.63 -1.72 -5.00
CA MET A 110 10.40 -1.81 -3.77
C MET A 110 9.68 -1.16 -2.58
N LEU A 111 9.07 0.02 -2.78
CA LEU A 111 8.31 0.69 -1.72
C LEU A 111 7.05 -0.10 -1.35
N LEU A 112 6.32 -0.63 -2.32
CA LEU A 112 5.17 -1.50 -2.07
C LEU A 112 5.58 -2.73 -1.26
N GLY A 113 6.70 -3.38 -1.62
CA GLY A 113 7.25 -4.51 -0.85
C GLY A 113 7.59 -4.13 0.59
N ALA A 114 8.24 -2.97 0.81
CA ALA A 114 8.56 -2.48 2.14
C ALA A 114 7.31 -2.21 2.99
N LEU A 115 6.27 -1.62 2.39
CA LEU A 115 4.97 -1.40 3.04
C LEU A 115 4.31 -2.73 3.42
N MET A 116 4.24 -3.69 2.50
CA MET A 116 3.67 -5.01 2.77
C MET A 116 4.40 -5.72 3.91
N GLU A 117 5.74 -5.73 3.91
CA GLU A 117 6.53 -6.35 4.96
C GLU A 117 6.35 -5.64 6.31
N ALA A 118 6.28 -4.31 6.32
CA ALA A 118 5.99 -3.55 7.53
C ALA A 118 4.63 -3.95 8.12
N ALA A 119 3.59 -4.05 7.29
CA ALA A 119 2.27 -4.49 7.74
C ALA A 119 2.29 -5.92 8.30
N LEU A 120 3.01 -6.84 7.66
CA LEU A 120 3.21 -8.20 8.17
C LEU A 120 3.95 -8.21 9.52
N GLN A 121 4.98 -7.37 9.69
CA GLN A 121 5.68 -7.24 10.98
C GLN A 121 4.73 -6.77 12.09
N LEU A 122 3.88 -5.78 11.82
CA LEU A 122 2.87 -5.29 12.76
C LEU A 122 1.90 -6.41 13.18
N THR A 123 1.48 -7.27 12.25
CA THR A 123 0.54 -8.38 12.56
C THR A 123 1.14 -9.38 13.57
N ARG A 124 2.46 -9.61 13.47
CA ARG A 124 3.23 -10.61 14.26
C ARG A 124 3.81 -10.04 15.56
N ALA A 125 3.81 -8.73 15.72
CA ALA A 125 4.42 -8.07 16.88
C ALA A 125 3.60 -8.27 18.16
N ALA A 126 4.30 -8.53 19.28
CA ALA A 126 3.70 -8.56 20.61
C ALA A 126 3.20 -7.17 21.04
N ASP A 127 3.97 -6.12 20.71
CA ASP A 127 3.57 -4.72 20.84
C ASP A 127 3.46 -4.11 19.44
N ARG A 128 2.21 -4.04 18.96
CA ARG A 128 1.89 -3.55 17.60
C ARG A 128 2.07 -2.04 17.47
N ALA A 129 1.82 -1.27 18.52
CA ALA A 129 1.99 0.17 18.51
C ALA A 129 3.47 0.54 18.40
N ALA A 130 4.32 -0.10 19.22
CA ALA A 130 5.76 0.10 19.12
C ALA A 130 6.34 -0.39 17.78
N ALA A 131 5.80 -1.47 17.21
CA ALA A 131 6.18 -1.93 15.87
C ALA A 131 5.80 -0.92 14.78
N ARG A 132 4.59 -0.34 14.85
CA ARG A 132 4.14 0.73 13.94
C ARG A 132 5.08 1.92 13.97
N GLU A 133 5.45 2.40 15.15
CA GLU A 133 6.36 3.55 15.27
C GLU A 133 7.73 3.28 14.64
N ARG A 134 8.32 2.11 14.91
CA ARG A 134 9.61 1.74 14.31
C ARG A 134 9.52 1.58 12.79
N ALA A 135 8.45 0.96 12.29
CA ALA A 135 8.23 0.78 10.86
C ALA A 135 8.02 2.12 10.15
N GLY A 136 7.24 3.02 10.75
CA GLY A 136 7.01 4.37 10.24
C GLY A 136 8.30 5.18 10.17
N ALA A 137 9.12 5.14 11.23
CA ALA A 137 10.41 5.81 11.23
C ALA A 137 11.36 5.29 10.14
N ALA A 138 11.41 3.96 9.93
CA ALA A 138 12.23 3.36 8.88
C ALA A 138 11.76 3.73 7.47
N LEU A 139 10.44 3.64 7.20
CA LEU A 139 9.86 4.02 5.90
C LEU A 139 10.05 5.51 5.62
N GLY A 140 9.84 6.36 6.61
CA GLY A 140 10.10 7.80 6.51
C GLY A 140 11.55 8.09 6.13
N ALA A 141 12.52 7.44 6.78
CA ALA A 141 13.93 7.60 6.46
C ALA A 141 14.30 7.11 5.04
N LEU A 142 13.69 6.01 4.57
CA LEU A 142 13.90 5.52 3.20
C LEU A 142 13.40 6.51 2.15
N LEU A 143 12.19 7.07 2.34
CA LEU A 143 11.61 8.05 1.44
C LEU A 143 12.35 9.38 1.48
N GLU A 144 12.74 9.84 2.67
CA GLU A 144 13.53 11.06 2.85
C GLU A 144 14.91 10.93 2.19
N GLY A 145 15.49 9.72 2.16
CA GLY A 145 16.73 9.43 1.44
C GLY A 145 16.64 9.58 -0.10
N LEU A 146 15.43 9.74 -0.65
CA LEU A 146 15.22 10.03 -2.08
C LEU A 146 15.20 11.53 -2.38
N ARG A 147 15.21 12.41 -1.36
CA ARG A 147 15.13 13.86 -1.54
C ARG A 147 16.32 14.38 -2.38
N ALA A 148 16.04 15.34 -3.27
CA ALA A 148 17.02 15.98 -4.16
C ALA A 148 17.90 17.02 -3.47
#